data_AF-A0A9E5YYD2-F1
#
_entry.id   AF-A0A9E5YYD2-F1
#
_cell.length_a   1.000
_cell.length_b   1.000
_cell.length_c   1.000
_cell.angle_alpha   90.00
_cell.angle_beta   90.00
_cell.angle_gamma   90.00
#
_symmetry.space_group_name_H-M   'P 1'
#
loop_
_entity.id
_entity.type
_entity.pdbx_description
1 polymer ?
#
loop_
_entity_poly.entity_id
_entity_poly.type
_entity_poly.pdbx_seq_one_letter_code
_entity_poly.pdbx_strand_id
1 'polypeptide(L)'
;MNIGSVLVTATNGMLKNARSVHESADRIVRQPVSGTSDAPDETNMIREIVNMRLAEIGYSANAHVIRTTDDMSATLLRILA
;
A
#
# COMPACT_ATOMS: atom_id res chain seq x y z
N MET A 1 -3.18 -2.39 23.04
CA MET A 1 -2.44 -2.48 21.76
C MET A 1 -0.98 -2.75 22.12
N ASN A 2 -0.39 -3.85 21.69
CA ASN A 2 1.00 -4.21 21.98
C ASN A 2 1.85 -4.21 20.70
N ILE A 3 3.18 -4.17 20.84
CA ILE A 3 4.14 -4.13 19.72
C ILE A 3 3.85 -5.23 18.68
N GLY A 4 3.53 -6.44 19.11
CA GLY A 4 3.17 -7.55 18.22
C GLY A 4 1.91 -7.26 17.39
N SER A 5 0.85 -6.72 17.99
CA SER A 5 -0.39 -6.36 17.28
C SER A 5 -0.18 -5.24 16.25
N VAL A 6 0.73 -4.29 16.53
CA VAL A 6 1.10 -3.21 15.61
C VAL A 6 1.86 -3.78 14.41
N LEU A 7 2.83 -4.67 14.66
CA LEU A 7 3.62 -5.32 13.61
C LEU A 7 2.74 -6.16 12.68
N VAL A 8 1.82 -6.96 13.23
CA VAL A 8 0.87 -7.77 12.44
C VAL A 8 -0.05 -6.88 11.61
N THR A 9 -0.58 -5.80 12.19
CA THR A 9 -1.46 -4.88 11.47
C THR A 9 -0.71 -4.18 10.32
N ALA A 10 0.51 -3.69 10.58
CA ALA A 10 1.32 -3.04 9.57
C ALA A 10 1.72 -4.01 8.44
N THR A 11 2.10 -5.25 8.78
CA THR A 11 2.44 -6.29 7.80
C THR A 11 1.23 -6.67 6.94
N ASN A 12 0.05 -6.83 7.55
CA ASN A 12 -1.19 -7.06 6.81
C ASN A 12 -1.55 -5.89 5.90
N GLY A 13 -1.33 -4.66 6.37
CA GLY A 13 -1.49 -3.45 5.56
C GLY A 13 -0.57 -3.43 4.34
N MET A 14 0.71 -3.79 4.50
CA MET A 14 1.66 -3.93 3.40
C MET A 14 1.20 -4.97 2.37
N LEU A 15 0.77 -6.15 2.83
CA LEU A 15 0.27 -7.21 1.95
C LEU A 15 -0.96 -6.76 1.16
N LYS A 16 -1.92 -6.11 1.83
CA LYS A 16 -3.13 -5.59 1.19
C LYS A 16 -2.78 -4.55 0.13
N ASN A 17 -1.91 -3.61 0.45
CA ASN A 17 -1.52 -2.55 -0.48
C ASN A 17 -0.74 -3.10 -1.68
N ALA A 18 0.15 -4.08 -1.47
CA ALA A 18 0.84 -4.75 -2.57
C ALA A 18 -0.13 -5.45 -3.53
N ARG A 19 -1.17 -6.10 -2.99
CA ARG A 19 -2.25 -6.68 -3.83
C ARG A 19 -3.02 -5.60 -4.59
N SER A 20 -3.39 -4.50 -3.93
CA SER A 20 -4.11 -3.40 -4.58
C SER A 20 -3.32 -2.78 -5.75
N VAL A 21 -2.00 -2.64 -5.63
CA VAL A 21 -1.14 -2.20 -6.75
C VAL A 21 -1.24 -3.18 -7.92
N HIS A 22 -1.10 -4.48 -7.65
CA HIS A 22 -1.17 -5.50 -8.70
C HIS A 22 -2.52 -5.53 -9.40
N GLU A 23 -3.61 -5.47 -8.63
CA GLU A 23 -4.98 -5.45 -9.17
C GLU A 23 -5.26 -4.19 -10.00
N SER A 24 -4.81 -3.02 -9.56
CA SER A 24 -4.94 -1.78 -10.35
C SER A 24 -4.11 -1.83 -11.63
N ALA A 25 -2.89 -2.37 -11.58
CA ALA A 25 -2.06 -2.55 -12.77
C ALA A 25 -2.70 -3.51 -13.79
N ASP A 26 -3.24 -4.63 -13.32
CA ASP A 26 -3.96 -5.60 -14.17
C ASP A 26 -5.22 -4.97 -14.80
N ARG A 27 -5.97 -4.14 -14.05
CA ARG A 27 -7.11 -3.39 -14.60
C ARG A 27 -6.70 -2.42 -15.70
N ILE A 28 -5.59 -1.69 -15.54
CA ILE A 28 -5.07 -0.77 -16.58
C ILE A 28 -4.69 -1.54 -17.85
N VAL A 29 -3.97 -2.66 -17.73
CA VAL A 29 -3.53 -3.44 -18.89
C VAL A 29 -4.72 -4.08 -19.64
N ARG A 30 -5.79 -4.43 -18.93
CA ARG A 30 -7.01 -5.02 -19.51
C ARG A 30 -7.98 -3.98 -20.06
N GLN A 31 -7.75 -2.68 -19.87
CA GLN A 31 -8.63 -1.67 -20.46
C GLN A 31 -8.56 -1.77 -21.99
N PRO A 32 -9.70 -1.96 -22.67
CA PRO A 32 -9.72 -2.06 -24.12
C PRO A 32 -9.31 -0.72 -24.74
N VAL A 33 -8.29 -0.74 -25.60
CA VAL A 33 -7.85 0.43 -26.38
C VAL A 33 -8.80 0.64 -27.57
N SER A 34 -10.09 0.82 -27.30
CA SER A 34 -11.09 0.91 -28.35
C SER A 34 -11.26 2.36 -28.78
N GLY A 35 -10.57 2.73 -29.86
CA GLY A 35 -10.65 4.01 -30.56
C GLY A 35 -11.98 4.27 -31.27
N THR A 36 -13.11 4.12 -30.58
CA THR A 36 -14.43 4.53 -31.09
C THR A 36 -15.04 5.53 -30.14
N SER A 37 -14.98 6.79 -30.60
CA SER A 37 -15.72 7.98 -30.18
C SER A 37 -16.97 7.72 -29.33
N ASP A 38 -16.78 7.60 -28.02
CA ASP A 38 -17.61 8.18 -26.97
C ASP A 38 -16.81 8.03 -25.67
N ALA A 39 -16.51 9.14 -24.99
CA ALA A 39 -15.55 9.18 -23.90
C ALA A 39 -16.15 8.65 -22.57
N PRO A 40 -15.66 7.49 -22.06
CA PRO A 40 -15.57 7.34 -20.60
C PRO A 40 -14.26 6.73 -20.04
N ASP A 41 -13.17 6.56 -20.82
CA ASP A 41 -12.07 5.67 -20.37
C ASP A 41 -10.84 6.34 -19.70
N GLU A 42 -10.55 7.61 -19.96
CA GLU A 42 -9.35 8.27 -19.41
C GLU A 42 -9.46 8.51 -17.89
N THR A 43 -10.66 8.85 -17.40
CA THR A 43 -10.96 8.98 -15.98
C THR A 43 -10.76 7.68 -15.21
N ASN A 44 -10.97 6.52 -15.85
CA ASN A 44 -10.82 5.21 -15.24
C ASN A 44 -9.34 4.84 -15.07
N MET A 45 -8.51 5.14 -16.08
CA MET A 45 -7.05 4.95 -15.98
C MET A 45 -6.41 5.89 -14.94
N ILE A 46 -6.79 7.17 -14.92
CA ILE A 46 -6.32 8.12 -13.90
C ILE A 46 -6.71 7.64 -12.50
N ARG A 47 -7.94 7.14 -12.33
CA ARG A 47 -8.40 6.58 -11.05
C ARG A 47 -7.55 5.38 -10.62
N GLU A 48 -7.23 4.47 -11.53
CA GLU A 48 -6.38 3.32 -11.20
C GLU A 48 -4.94 3.72 -10.88
N ILE A 49 -4.38 4.73 -11.55
CA ILE A 49 -3.07 5.29 -11.19
C ILE A 49 -3.11 5.93 -9.80
N VAL A 50 -4.16 6.68 -9.48
CA VAL A 50 -4.35 7.26 -8.13
C VAL A 50 -4.47 6.15 -7.09
N ASN A 51 -5.22 5.08 -7.36
CA ASN A 51 -5.34 3.93 -6.47
C ASN A 51 -3.98 3.25 -6.24
N MET A 52 -3.16 3.07 -7.28
CA MET A 52 -1.80 2.53 -7.13
C MET A 52 -0.94 3.44 -6.24
N ARG A 53 -0.96 4.76 -6.46
CA ARG A 53 -0.19 5.71 -5.63
C ARG A 53 -0.64 5.71 -4.17
N LEU A 54 -1.94 5.65 -3.92
CA LEU A 54 -2.47 5.54 -2.55
C LEU A 54 -2.00 4.25 -1.89
N ALA A 55 -2.00 3.12 -2.62
CA ALA A 55 -1.50 1.85 -2.11
C ALA A 55 0.01 1.90 -1.82
N GLU A 56 0.82 2.50 -2.69
CA GLU A 56 2.27 2.72 -2.44
C GLU A 56 2.52 3.57 -1.19
N ILE A 57 1.78 4.68 -1.04
CA ILE A 57 1.86 5.53 0.16
C ILE A 57 1.51 4.71 1.41
N GLY A 58 0.42 3.93 1.35
CA GLY A 58 0.02 3.06 2.45
C GLY A 58 1.07 1.99 2.77
N TYR A 59 1.74 1.43 1.75
CA TYR A 59 2.83 0.47 1.95
C TYR A 59 4.01 1.13 2.67
N SER A 60 4.44 2.32 2.21
CA SER A 60 5.51 3.10 2.84
C SER A 60 5.19 3.49 4.29
N ALA A 61 3.95 3.91 4.55
CA ALA A 61 3.48 4.24 5.89
C ALA A 61 3.54 3.02 6.83
N ASN A 62 3.07 1.85 6.39
CA ASN A 62 3.17 0.62 7.18
C ASN A 62 4.63 0.21 7.42
N ALA A 63 5.50 0.33 6.41
CA ALA A 63 6.93 0.06 6.57
C ALA A 63 7.60 1.03 7.57
N HIS A 64 7.14 2.28 7.62
CA HIS A 64 7.60 3.24 8.62
C HIS A 64 7.13 2.86 10.03
N VAL A 65 5.87 2.45 10.20
CA VAL A 65 5.35 1.93 11.49
C VAL A 65 6.18 0.75 11.98
N ILE A 66 6.54 -0.19 11.10
CA ILE A 66 7.39 -1.33 11.45
C ILE A 66 8.77 -0.86 11.94
N ARG A 67 9.41 0.06 11.22
CA ARG A 67 10.72 0.63 11.63
C ARG A 67 10.64 1.33 12.99
N THR A 68 9.64 2.18 13.19
CA THR A 68 9.44 2.85 14.48
C THR A 68 9.19 1.84 15.60
N THR A 69 8.46 0.76 15.32
CA THR A 69 8.21 -0.32 16.29
C THR A 69 9.51 -1.05 16.67
N ASP A 70 10.40 -1.26 15.69
CA ASP A 70 11.73 -1.86 15.91
C ASP A 70 12.61 -0.94 16.78
N ASP A 71 12.67 0.36 16.46
CA ASP A 71 13.41 1.37 17.23
C ASP A 71 12.92 1.46 18.69
N MET A 72 11.61 1.38 18.90
CA MET A 72 11.01 1.32 20.24
C MET A 72 11.45 0.06 21.00
N SER A 73 11.46 -1.10 20.32
CA SER A 73 11.88 -2.37 20.91
C SER A 73 13.36 -2.34 21.31
N ALA A 74 14.22 -1.80 20.44
CA ALA A 74 15.64 -1.61 20.72
C ALA A 74 15.88 -0.66 21.90
N THR A 75 15.09 0.41 22.01
CA THR A 75 15.17 1.36 23.13
C THR A 75 14.76 0.71 24.44
N LEU A 76 13.69 -0.09 24.46
CA LEU A 76 13.27 -0.84 25.65
C LEU A 76 14.35 -1.83 26.09
N LEU A 77 14.94 -2.58 25.15
CA LEU A 77 16.05 -3.50 25.46
C LEU A 77 17.25 -2.76 26.05
N ARG A 78 17.56 -1.56 25.55
CA ARG A 78 18.67 -0.74 26.08
C ARG A 78 18.41 -0.23 27.50
N ILE A 79 17.17 0.10 27.86
CA ILE A 79 16.83 0.53 29.22
C ILE A 79 16.91 -0.64 30.21
N LEU A 80 16.64 -1.85 29.74
CA LEU A 80 16.61 -3.07 30.56
C LEU A 80 17.99 -3.76 30.67
N ALA A 81 18.97 -3.38 29.86
CA ALA A 81 20.34 -3.88 29.86
C ALA A 81 21.24 -3.04 30.78
#